data_AF-A0A127VI08-F1
#
_entry.id   AF-A0A127VI08-F1
#
_cell.length_a   1.000
_cell.length_b   1.000
_cell.length_c   1.000
_cell.angle_alpha   90.00
_cell.angle_beta   90.00
_cell.angle_gamma   90.00
#
_symmetry.space_group_name_H-M   'P 1'
#
loop_
_entity.id
_entity.type
_entity.pdbx_description
1 polymer ?
#
loop_
_entity_poly.entity_id
_entity_poly.type
_entity_poly.pdbx_seq_one_letter_code
_entity_poly.pdbx_strand_id
1 'polypeptide(L)'
;MIMGILAVISFCSLILIVFPAFIPHLDLSTSKTANIGSTLGGVIGPIVSMFSAYLIYEALMAQQEGNRDQRIKGDSDIIFLLLNQLEKEYNAFELDKGSGKIFAYDAIASYANQTKVYANNELTYNSFIDSLSTNRFMYIVRSFMMIRERVALSNFSYEMESMFIKKLEIYYRSRFKFPVKHILDGFGDLSDDVINEIKDFQIKNDVF
;
A
#
# COMPACT_ATOMS: atom_id res chain seq x y z
N MET A 1 -14.96 -33.94 -7.10
CA MET A 1 -15.01 -35.31 -7.66
C MET A 1 -13.73 -36.10 -7.36
N ILE A 2 -12.55 -35.60 -7.70
CA ILE A 2 -11.24 -36.28 -7.45
C ILE A 2 -11.00 -36.55 -5.95
N MET A 3 -11.25 -35.57 -5.08
CA MET A 3 -11.12 -35.75 -3.61
C MET A 3 -12.04 -36.84 -3.05
N GLY A 4 -13.23 -37.02 -3.63
CA GLY A 4 -14.17 -38.07 -3.21
C GLY A 4 -13.68 -39.47 -3.58
N ILE A 5 -13.10 -39.62 -4.77
CA ILE A 5 -12.50 -40.89 -5.22
C ILE A 5 -11.28 -41.25 -4.36
N LEU A 6 -10.42 -40.28 -4.06
CA LEU A 6 -9.26 -40.49 -3.18
C LEU A 6 -9.65 -40.89 -1.75
N ALA A 7 -10.72 -40.28 -1.22
CA ALA A 7 -11.25 -40.65 0.11
C ALA A 7 -11.78 -42.09 0.13
N VAL A 8 -12.49 -42.52 -0.93
CA VAL A 8 -12.99 -43.90 -1.06
C VAL A 8 -11.84 -44.90 -1.19
N ILE A 9 -10.83 -44.60 -2.02
CA ILE A 9 -9.64 -45.46 -2.17
C ILE A 9 -8.89 -45.59 -0.83
N SER A 10 -8.73 -44.48 -0.11
CA SER A 10 -8.04 -44.46 1.19
C SER A 10 -8.82 -45.22 2.27
N PHE A 11 -10.15 -45.18 2.23
CA PHE A 11 -11.00 -45.95 3.14
C PHE A 11 -10.97 -47.46 2.82
N CYS A 12 -11.05 -47.82 1.54
CA CYS A 12 -10.97 -49.20 1.09
C CYS A 12 -9.60 -49.83 1.38
N SER A 13 -8.50 -49.10 1.26
CA SER A 13 -7.16 -49.60 1.61
C SER A 13 -7.03 -49.88 3.11
N LEU A 14 -7.65 -49.05 3.96
CA LEU A 14 -7.69 -49.24 5.41
C LEU A 14 -8.45 -50.53 5.78
N ILE A 15 -9.59 -50.79 5.12
CA ILE A 15 -10.37 -52.03 5.31
C ILE A 15 -9.56 -53.27 4.88
N LEU A 16 -8.87 -53.20 3.74
CA LEU A 16 -8.04 -54.30 3.24
C LEU A 16 -6.87 -54.66 4.16
N ILE A 17 -6.37 -53.69 4.94
CA ILE A 17 -5.25 -53.90 5.88
C ILE A 17 -5.74 -54.40 7.25
N VAL A 18 -6.94 -54.01 7.69
CA VAL A 18 -7.48 -54.34 9.03
C VAL A 18 -8.23 -55.68 9.05
N PHE A 19 -8.85 -56.09 7.93
CA PHE A 19 -9.52 -57.40 7.87
C PHE A 19 -8.51 -58.55 7.77
N PRO A 20 -8.76 -59.70 8.43
CA PRO A 20 -7.91 -60.87 8.32
C PRO A 20 -7.80 -61.30 6.86
N ALA A 21 -6.56 -61.46 6.36
CA ALA A 21 -6.33 -61.73 4.96
C ALA A 21 -6.96 -63.07 4.55
N PHE A 22 -7.81 -63.03 3.52
CA PHE A 22 -8.42 -64.22 2.94
C PHE A 22 -7.39 -65.15 2.25
N ILE A 23 -6.18 -64.65 1.98
CA ILE A 23 -5.07 -65.38 1.39
C ILE A 23 -3.95 -65.52 2.44
N PRO A 24 -3.56 -66.74 2.85
CA PRO A 24 -2.57 -66.97 3.91
C PRO A 24 -1.20 -66.33 3.67
N HIS A 25 -0.82 -66.10 2.40
CA HIS A 25 0.44 -65.44 2.02
C HIS A 25 0.39 -63.91 2.06
N LEU A 26 -0.81 -63.32 2.17
CA LEU A 26 -1.03 -61.87 2.35
C LEU A 26 -1.45 -61.53 3.78
N ASP A 27 -1.45 -62.52 4.68
CA ASP A 27 -1.66 -62.29 6.10
C ASP A 27 -0.42 -61.59 6.69
N LEU A 28 -0.49 -60.27 6.83
CA LEU A 28 0.57 -59.45 7.42
C LEU A 28 0.58 -59.50 8.97
N SER A 29 -0.29 -60.29 9.60
CA SER A 29 -0.43 -60.37 11.07
C SER A 29 0.40 -61.47 11.74
N THR A 30 0.93 -62.43 10.96
CA THR A 30 1.73 -63.56 11.46
C THR A 30 3.22 -63.21 11.60
N SER A 31 3.96 -63.81 12.55
CA SER A 31 5.34 -63.37 12.92
C SER A 31 6.38 -63.36 11.78
N LYS A 32 6.17 -64.14 10.71
CA LYS A 32 7.07 -64.16 9.53
C LYS A 32 6.75 -63.06 8.50
N THR A 33 5.50 -62.67 8.36
CA THR A 33 4.98 -61.68 7.39
C THR A 33 4.81 -60.29 8.02
N ALA A 34 4.61 -60.21 9.34
CA ALA A 34 4.68 -59.00 10.13
C ALA A 34 6.05 -58.31 9.99
N ASN A 35 7.13 -59.09 9.82
CA ASN A 35 8.47 -58.55 9.53
C ASN A 35 8.56 -57.83 8.18
N ILE A 36 7.77 -58.24 7.18
CA ILE A 36 7.74 -57.58 5.87
C ILE A 36 6.96 -56.27 5.99
N GLY A 37 5.80 -56.29 6.64
CA GLY A 37 4.99 -55.09 6.90
C GLY A 37 5.75 -54.05 7.75
N SER A 38 6.45 -54.49 8.80
CA SER A 38 7.26 -53.61 9.65
C SER A 38 8.50 -53.08 8.93
N THR A 39 9.14 -53.86 8.06
CA THR A 39 10.28 -53.41 7.25
C THR A 39 9.84 -52.42 6.18
N LEU A 40 8.74 -52.69 5.47
CA LEU A 40 8.16 -51.76 4.51
C LEU A 40 7.71 -50.46 5.21
N GLY A 41 7.01 -50.55 6.34
CA GLY A 41 6.62 -49.38 7.13
C GLY A 41 7.83 -48.60 7.67
N GLY A 42 8.88 -49.29 8.12
CA GLY A 42 10.10 -48.69 8.64
C GLY A 42 10.94 -47.96 7.58
N VAL A 43 10.82 -48.34 6.30
CA VAL A 43 11.48 -47.65 5.17
C VAL A 43 10.58 -46.59 4.56
N ILE A 44 9.29 -46.90 4.33
CA ILE A 44 8.33 -45.99 3.71
C ILE A 44 8.01 -44.82 4.63
N GLY A 45 7.89 -45.04 5.94
CA GLY A 45 7.57 -44.00 6.93
C GLY A 45 8.52 -42.80 6.86
N PRO A 46 9.85 -42.99 6.98
CA PRO A 46 10.83 -41.91 6.81
C PRO A 46 10.81 -41.25 5.44
N ILE A 47 10.66 -42.04 4.35
CA ILE A 47 10.60 -41.50 2.99
C ILE A 47 9.38 -40.58 2.82
N VAL A 48 8.19 -41.06 3.20
CA VAL A 48 6.96 -40.26 3.17
C VAL A 48 7.11 -39.03 4.06
N SER A 49 7.70 -39.17 5.25
CA SER A 49 7.93 -38.04 6.16
C SER A 49 8.84 -36.98 5.54
N MET A 50 9.92 -37.38 4.85
CA MET A 50 10.80 -36.45 4.12
C MET A 50 10.07 -35.74 2.99
N PHE A 51 9.31 -36.46 2.17
CA PHE A 51 8.52 -35.86 1.09
C PHE A 51 7.44 -34.93 1.64
N SER A 52 6.75 -35.30 2.72
CA SER A 52 5.78 -34.44 3.38
C SER A 52 6.42 -33.18 3.93
N ALA A 53 7.58 -33.28 4.59
CA ALA A 53 8.32 -32.12 5.09
C ALA A 53 8.75 -31.19 3.95
N TYR A 54 9.23 -31.74 2.83
CA TYR A 54 9.56 -30.97 1.64
C TYR A 54 8.35 -30.23 1.06
N LEU A 55 7.21 -30.92 0.90
CA LEU A 55 5.99 -30.29 0.41
C LEU A 55 5.45 -29.20 1.34
N ILE A 56 5.56 -29.40 2.66
CA ILE A 56 5.20 -28.38 3.66
C ILE A 56 6.11 -27.17 3.54
N TYR A 57 7.42 -27.38 3.35
CA TYR A 57 8.38 -26.30 3.15
C TYR A 57 8.05 -25.47 1.90
N GLU A 58 7.82 -26.12 0.76
CA GLU A 58 7.43 -25.44 -0.48
C GLU A 58 6.12 -24.64 -0.31
N ALA A 59 5.13 -25.23 0.38
CA ALA A 59 3.88 -24.55 0.67
C ALA A 59 4.07 -23.32 1.56
N LEU A 60 4.92 -23.40 2.58
CA LEU A 60 5.25 -22.26 3.45
C LEU A 60 5.96 -21.15 2.67
N MET A 61 6.89 -21.49 1.79
CA MET A 61 7.59 -20.52 0.95
C MET A 61 6.61 -19.78 0.02
N ALA A 62 5.75 -20.52 -0.68
CA ALA A 62 4.73 -19.93 -1.54
C ALA A 62 3.74 -19.05 -0.75
N GLN A 63 3.38 -19.44 0.48
CA GLN A 63 2.52 -18.63 1.34
C GLN A 63 3.21 -17.33 1.78
N GLN A 64 4.49 -17.37 2.13
CA GLN A 64 5.25 -16.18 2.51
C GLN A 64 5.35 -15.19 1.34
N GLU A 65 5.62 -15.70 0.14
CA GLU A 65 5.63 -14.90 -1.08
C GLU A 65 4.26 -14.27 -1.36
N GLY A 66 3.18 -15.07 -1.31
CA GLY A 66 1.83 -14.57 -1.48
C GLY A 66 1.43 -13.49 -0.47
N ASN A 67 1.84 -13.64 0.80
CA ASN A 67 1.60 -12.62 1.84
C ASN A 67 2.38 -11.33 1.56
N ARG A 68 3.61 -11.44 1.04
CA ARG A 68 4.42 -10.28 0.64
C ARG A 68 3.75 -9.53 -0.51
N ASP A 69 3.31 -10.24 -1.54
CA ASP A 69 2.65 -9.63 -2.70
C ASP A 69 1.33 -8.97 -2.33
N GLN A 70 0.54 -9.59 -1.46
CA GLN A 70 -0.68 -8.98 -0.93
C GLN A 70 -0.40 -7.70 -0.16
N ARG A 71 0.67 -7.65 0.64
CA ARG A 71 1.07 -6.43 1.35
C ARG A 71 1.45 -5.32 0.37
N ILE A 72 2.29 -5.61 -0.62
CA ILE A 72 2.70 -4.65 -1.66
C ILE A 72 1.48 -4.12 -2.41
N LYS A 73 0.55 -5.00 -2.79
CA LYS A 73 -0.69 -4.61 -3.44
C LYS A 73 -1.54 -3.70 -2.54
N GLY A 74 -1.71 -4.08 -1.27
CA GLY A 74 -2.46 -3.29 -0.30
C GLY A 74 -1.88 -1.88 -0.11
N ASP A 75 -0.56 -1.77 0.00
CA ASP A 75 0.12 -0.47 0.10
C ASP A 75 -0.09 0.37 -1.17
N SER A 76 0.00 -0.26 -2.35
CA SER A 76 -0.24 0.41 -3.63
C SER A 76 -1.68 0.92 -3.75
N ASP A 77 -2.67 0.09 -3.40
CA ASP A 77 -4.09 0.42 -3.47
C ASP A 77 -4.42 1.61 -2.53
N ILE A 78 -3.83 1.64 -1.34
CA ILE A 78 -3.96 2.77 -0.40
C ILE A 78 -3.39 4.05 -1.01
N ILE A 79 -2.20 4.01 -1.61
CA ILE A 79 -1.60 5.20 -2.22
C ILE A 79 -2.44 5.70 -3.40
N PHE A 80 -2.95 4.80 -4.25
CA PHE A 80 -3.87 5.21 -5.32
C PHE A 80 -5.16 5.82 -4.78
N LEU A 81 -5.72 5.27 -3.70
CA LEU A 81 -6.89 5.84 -3.05
C LEU A 81 -6.61 7.27 -2.55
N LEU A 82 -5.49 7.47 -1.85
CA LEU A 82 -5.11 8.80 -1.34
C LEU A 82 -4.83 9.78 -2.48
N LEU A 83 -4.18 9.37 -3.56
CA LEU A 83 -3.98 10.20 -4.76
C LEU A 83 -5.31 10.61 -5.38
N ASN A 84 -6.27 9.68 -5.47
CA ASN A 84 -7.61 9.99 -5.97
C ASN A 84 -8.39 10.92 -5.04
N GLN A 85 -8.20 10.81 -3.72
CA GLN A 85 -8.78 11.75 -2.75
C GLN A 85 -8.16 13.13 -2.89
N LEU A 86 -6.83 13.23 -2.94
CA LEU A 86 -6.11 14.49 -3.18
C LEU A 86 -6.57 15.17 -4.48
N GLU A 87 -6.73 14.40 -5.56
CA GLU A 87 -7.24 14.90 -6.84
C GLU A 87 -8.65 15.50 -6.69
N LYS A 88 -9.54 14.80 -5.97
CA LYS A 88 -10.90 15.29 -5.70
C LYS A 88 -10.89 16.55 -4.84
N GLU A 89 -10.10 16.58 -3.78
CA GLU A 89 -9.95 17.72 -2.88
C GLU A 89 -9.42 18.94 -3.61
N TYR A 90 -8.40 18.74 -4.45
CA TYR A 90 -7.84 19.78 -5.31
C TYR A 90 -8.88 20.32 -6.28
N ASN A 91 -9.62 19.45 -6.99
CA ASN A 91 -10.63 19.87 -7.96
C ASN A 91 -11.84 20.55 -7.29
N ALA A 92 -12.11 20.24 -6.03
CA ALA A 92 -13.16 20.87 -5.23
C ALA A 92 -12.73 22.18 -4.56
N PHE A 93 -11.45 22.58 -4.67
CA PHE A 93 -11.01 23.88 -4.20
C PHE A 93 -11.71 24.97 -5.02
N GLU A 94 -12.44 25.85 -4.34
CA GLU A 94 -13.21 26.92 -4.97
C GLU A 94 -12.88 28.27 -4.34
N LEU A 95 -12.94 29.31 -5.16
CA LEU A 95 -12.79 30.70 -4.74
C LEU A 95 -13.92 31.54 -5.35
N ASP A 96 -14.57 32.35 -4.51
CA ASP A 96 -15.59 33.29 -4.96
C ASP A 96 -14.94 34.58 -5.48
N LYS A 97 -15.32 35.02 -6.68
CA LYS A 97 -14.85 36.27 -7.31
C LYS A 97 -15.97 37.31 -7.48
N GLY A 98 -17.10 37.16 -6.79
CA GLY A 98 -18.24 38.08 -6.85
C GLY A 98 -19.05 37.98 -8.16
N SER A 99 -18.41 37.71 -9.29
CA SER A 99 -19.05 37.39 -10.58
C SER A 99 -19.33 35.88 -10.77
N GLY A 100 -18.91 35.06 -9.80
CA GLY A 100 -19.05 33.61 -9.84
C GLY A 100 -17.94 32.89 -9.08
N LYS A 101 -18.01 31.56 -9.09
CA LYS A 101 -17.00 30.69 -8.48
C LYS A 101 -16.03 30.18 -9.54
N ILE A 102 -14.74 30.20 -9.20
CA ILE A 102 -13.70 29.51 -9.96
C ILE A 102 -13.21 28.30 -9.16
N PHE A 103 -12.63 27.31 -9.83
CA PHE A 103 -12.29 26.01 -9.23
C PHE A 103 -10.85 25.59 -9.53
N ALA A 104 -10.36 24.60 -8.77
CA ALA A 104 -9.13 23.87 -9.00
C ALA A 104 -7.91 24.81 -9.17
N TYR A 105 -7.14 24.61 -10.24
CA TYR A 105 -5.92 25.39 -10.50
C TYR A 105 -6.19 26.89 -10.54
N ASP A 106 -7.22 27.34 -11.25
CA ASP A 106 -7.50 28.77 -11.41
C ASP A 106 -7.87 29.41 -10.08
N ALA A 107 -8.60 28.68 -9.23
CA ALA A 107 -8.95 29.12 -7.88
C ALA A 107 -7.72 29.23 -6.98
N ILE A 108 -6.87 28.20 -6.94
CA ILE A 108 -5.66 28.19 -6.11
C ILE A 108 -4.65 29.22 -6.60
N ALA A 109 -4.47 29.37 -7.91
CA ALA A 109 -3.59 30.39 -8.50
C ALA A 109 -4.13 31.80 -8.23
N SER A 110 -5.44 32.02 -8.32
CA SER A 110 -6.05 33.31 -7.98
C SER A 110 -5.90 33.63 -6.50
N TYR A 111 -6.13 32.64 -5.65
CA TYR A 111 -5.94 32.74 -4.20
C TYR A 111 -4.49 33.11 -3.87
N ALA A 112 -3.51 32.40 -4.43
CA ALA A 112 -2.09 32.70 -4.25
C ALA A 112 -1.73 34.13 -4.68
N ASN A 113 -2.34 34.63 -5.77
CA ASN A 113 -2.14 36.00 -6.22
C ASN A 113 -2.78 37.07 -5.32
N GLN A 114 -3.86 36.73 -4.59
CA GLN A 114 -4.52 37.64 -3.64
C GLN A 114 -3.73 37.78 -2.33
N THR A 115 -2.87 36.81 -2.02
CA THR A 115 -1.99 36.81 -0.83
C THR A 115 -0.83 37.81 -0.85
N LYS A 116 -0.78 38.72 -1.82
CA LYS A 116 0.28 39.74 -1.86
C LYS A 116 0.12 40.70 -0.70
N VAL A 117 1.19 40.85 0.08
CA VAL A 117 1.22 41.73 1.24
C VAL A 117 1.26 43.20 0.82
N TYR A 118 0.30 43.98 1.32
CA TYR A 118 0.25 45.42 1.16
C TYR A 118 0.66 46.09 2.47
N ALA A 119 1.86 46.68 2.53
CA ALA A 119 2.41 47.63 3.53
C ALA A 119 2.32 47.28 5.05
N ASN A 120 1.41 46.42 5.49
CA ASN A 120 1.22 45.95 6.86
C ASN A 120 1.12 44.41 6.85
N ASN A 121 2.28 43.78 7.06
CA ASN A 121 2.45 42.33 6.98
C ASN A 121 1.56 41.58 7.99
N GLU A 122 1.30 42.15 9.16
CA GLU A 122 0.58 41.48 10.25
C GLU A 122 -0.93 41.37 9.94
N LEU A 123 -1.55 42.43 9.44
CA LEU A 123 -2.98 42.39 9.06
C LEU A 123 -3.22 41.47 7.86
N THR A 124 -2.34 41.48 6.86
CA THR A 124 -2.43 40.56 5.72
C THR A 124 -2.23 39.11 6.16
N TYR A 125 -1.28 38.86 7.05
CA TYR A 125 -1.03 37.53 7.60
C TYR A 125 -2.22 37.02 8.42
N ASN A 126 -2.78 37.81 9.34
CA ASN A 126 -3.95 37.42 10.13
C ASN A 126 -5.15 37.09 9.23
N SER A 127 -5.38 37.94 8.21
CA SER A 127 -6.43 37.70 7.21
C SER A 127 -6.18 36.43 6.38
N PHE A 128 -4.92 36.09 6.13
CA PHE A 128 -4.53 34.85 5.48
C PHE A 128 -4.81 33.66 6.40
N ILE A 129 -4.26 33.57 7.60
CA ILE A 129 -4.45 32.37 8.43
C ILE A 129 -5.91 32.12 8.83
N ASP A 130 -6.70 33.17 9.01
CA ASP A 130 -8.12 33.05 9.37
C ASP A 130 -9.01 32.70 8.17
N SER A 131 -8.44 32.69 6.94
CA SER A 131 -9.21 32.42 5.74
C SER A 131 -9.54 30.93 5.58
N LEU A 132 -10.81 30.64 5.25
CA LEU A 132 -11.25 29.28 4.91
C LEU A 132 -10.45 28.71 3.72
N SER A 133 -10.07 29.56 2.76
CA SER A 133 -9.26 29.16 1.60
C SER A 133 -7.87 28.69 2.02
N THR A 134 -7.28 29.28 3.05
CA THR A 134 -6.00 28.88 3.63
C THR A 134 -6.12 27.50 4.26
N ASN A 135 -7.14 27.28 5.07
CA ASN A 135 -7.38 25.98 5.68
C ASN A 135 -7.57 24.88 4.64
N ARG A 136 -8.31 25.17 3.55
CA ARG A 136 -8.49 24.23 2.43
C ARG A 136 -7.19 23.98 1.67
N PHE A 137 -6.41 25.03 1.42
CA PHE A 137 -5.11 24.91 0.75
C PHE A 137 -4.12 24.09 1.59
N MET A 138 -4.01 24.39 2.88
CA MET A 138 -3.15 23.65 3.81
C MET A 138 -3.58 22.20 3.96
N TYR A 139 -4.87 21.93 3.99
CA TYR A 139 -5.38 20.56 3.99
C TYR A 139 -4.89 19.77 2.76
N ILE A 140 -4.99 20.38 1.57
CA ILE A 140 -4.50 19.77 0.32
C ILE A 140 -2.96 19.56 0.35
N VAL A 141 -2.20 20.54 0.85
CA VAL A 141 -0.73 20.46 1.02
C VAL A 141 -0.36 19.30 1.95
N ARG A 142 -1.03 19.19 3.10
CA ARG A 142 -0.84 18.10 4.07
C ARG A 142 -1.23 16.75 3.49
N SER A 143 -2.35 16.65 2.77
CA SER A 143 -2.74 15.45 2.04
C SER A 143 -1.65 14.96 1.08
N PHE A 144 -1.05 15.88 0.31
CA PHE A 144 0.09 15.53 -0.56
C PHE A 144 1.28 15.00 0.25
N MET A 145 1.65 15.67 1.35
CA MET A 145 2.79 15.28 2.17
C MET A 145 2.61 13.90 2.82
N MET A 146 1.40 13.62 3.32
CA MET A 146 1.07 12.31 3.88
C MET A 146 1.22 11.19 2.84
N ILE A 147 0.84 11.44 1.57
CA ILE A 147 1.02 10.46 0.50
C ILE A 147 2.51 10.20 0.26
N ARG A 148 3.32 11.26 0.21
CA ARG A 148 4.77 11.14 0.03
C ARG A 148 5.41 10.33 1.15
N GLU A 149 5.04 10.62 2.40
CA GLU A 149 5.51 9.85 3.56
C GLU A 149 5.05 8.39 3.49
N ARG A 150 3.80 8.13 3.06
CA ARG A 150 3.30 6.77 2.89
C ARG A 150 4.07 5.99 1.83
N VAL A 151 4.46 6.64 0.73
CA VAL A 151 5.32 6.02 -0.30
C VAL A 151 6.67 5.65 0.30
N ALA A 152 7.30 6.54 1.04
CA ALA A 152 8.62 6.30 1.66
C ALA A 152 8.61 5.21 2.73
N LEU A 153 7.47 4.98 3.41
CA LEU A 153 7.31 3.93 4.41
C LEU A 153 6.90 2.57 3.84
N SER A 154 6.53 2.51 2.55
CA SER A 154 6.10 1.28 1.90
C SER A 154 7.30 0.43 1.48
N ASN A 155 7.19 -0.90 1.61
CA ASN A 155 8.24 -1.84 1.19
C ASN A 155 8.16 -2.13 -0.31
N PHE A 156 8.20 -1.08 -1.13
CA PHE A 156 8.13 -1.22 -2.58
C PHE A 156 9.46 -1.66 -3.19
N SER A 157 9.38 -2.21 -4.41
CA SER A 157 10.56 -2.28 -5.25
C SER A 157 10.96 -0.88 -5.70
N TYR A 158 12.23 -0.71 -6.05
CA TYR A 158 12.75 0.57 -6.54
C TYR A 158 11.96 1.10 -7.75
N GLU A 159 11.56 0.22 -8.67
CA GLU A 159 10.79 0.59 -9.87
C GLU A 159 9.41 1.15 -9.50
N MET A 160 8.71 0.50 -8.56
CA MET A 160 7.38 0.92 -8.13
C MET A 160 7.41 2.21 -7.32
N GLU A 161 8.38 2.34 -6.41
CA GLU A 161 8.62 3.58 -5.67
C GLU A 161 8.90 4.73 -6.65
N SER A 162 9.80 4.53 -7.61
CA SER A 162 10.14 5.51 -8.64
C SER A 162 8.91 5.97 -9.45
N MET A 163 7.99 5.07 -9.78
CA MET A 163 6.74 5.43 -10.45
C MET A 163 5.85 6.35 -9.59
N PHE A 164 5.69 6.05 -8.30
CA PHE A 164 4.90 6.89 -7.39
C PHE A 164 5.55 8.25 -7.16
N ILE A 165 6.86 8.28 -6.94
CA ILE A 165 7.62 9.53 -6.79
C ILE A 165 7.49 10.38 -8.06
N LYS A 166 7.62 9.78 -9.25
CA LYS A 166 7.46 10.52 -10.51
C LYS A 166 6.05 11.07 -10.68
N LYS A 167 5.03 10.33 -10.27
CA LYS A 167 3.64 10.80 -10.29
C LYS A 167 3.43 11.99 -9.35
N LEU A 168 3.97 11.93 -8.13
CA LEU A 168 3.93 13.02 -7.16
C LEU A 168 4.67 14.26 -7.67
N GLU A 169 5.85 14.09 -8.28
CA GLU A 169 6.61 15.18 -8.90
C GLU A 169 5.78 15.89 -9.97
N ILE A 170 5.18 15.15 -10.90
CA ILE A 170 4.33 15.72 -11.97
C ILE A 170 3.16 16.49 -11.36
N TYR A 171 2.52 15.93 -10.33
CA TYR A 171 1.43 16.59 -9.63
C TYR A 171 1.88 17.90 -8.98
N TYR A 172 2.99 17.89 -8.25
CA TYR A 172 3.57 19.09 -7.64
C TYR A 172 3.92 20.16 -8.66
N ARG A 173 4.66 19.80 -9.73
CA ARG A 173 5.09 20.74 -10.77
C ARG A 173 3.92 21.40 -11.49
N SER A 174 2.85 20.63 -11.77
CA SER A 174 1.69 21.14 -12.52
C SER A 174 0.68 21.91 -11.68
N ARG A 175 0.59 21.63 -10.38
CA ARG A 175 -0.51 22.15 -9.53
C ARG A 175 -0.07 23.04 -8.38
N PHE A 176 1.10 22.80 -7.81
CA PHE A 176 1.55 23.49 -6.59
C PHE A 176 2.72 24.43 -6.80
N LYS A 177 3.64 24.13 -7.73
CA LYS A 177 4.87 24.89 -7.88
C LYS A 177 4.63 26.40 -8.04
N PHE A 178 3.69 26.77 -8.90
CA PHE A 178 3.35 28.19 -9.09
C PHE A 178 2.64 28.78 -7.85
N PRO A 179 1.51 28.23 -7.36
CA PRO A 179 0.82 28.81 -6.21
C PRO A 179 1.66 28.92 -4.94
N VAL A 180 2.42 27.87 -4.60
CA VAL A 180 3.28 27.84 -3.41
C VAL A 180 4.32 28.95 -3.48
N LYS A 181 5.03 29.05 -4.60
CA LYS A 181 6.02 30.11 -4.81
C LYS A 181 5.38 31.49 -4.64
N HIS A 182 4.20 31.72 -5.23
CA HIS A 182 3.52 33.01 -5.13
C HIS A 182 3.08 33.37 -3.72
N ILE A 183 2.63 32.40 -2.92
CA ILE A 183 2.30 32.61 -1.50
C ILE A 183 3.57 33.00 -0.73
N LEU A 184 4.66 32.24 -0.93
CA LEU A 184 5.92 32.48 -0.21
C LEU A 184 6.57 33.81 -0.59
N ASP A 185 6.56 34.18 -1.88
CA ASP A 185 7.00 35.48 -2.36
C ASP A 185 6.18 36.63 -1.73
N GLY A 186 4.90 36.38 -1.41
CA GLY A 186 4.01 37.33 -0.74
C GLY A 186 4.40 37.60 0.71
N PHE A 187 4.83 36.59 1.46
CA PHE A 187 5.16 36.69 2.88
C PHE A 187 6.67 36.85 3.18
N GLY A 188 7.54 36.62 2.19
CA GLY A 188 8.99 36.78 2.31
C GLY A 188 9.58 36.00 3.49
N ASP A 189 10.35 36.69 4.32
CA ASP A 189 11.05 36.11 5.47
C ASP A 189 10.19 35.99 6.74
N LEU A 190 8.87 36.19 6.64
CA LEU A 190 7.97 35.95 7.77
C LEU A 190 8.18 34.52 8.29
N SER A 191 8.48 34.43 9.58
CA SER A 191 8.64 33.17 10.29
C SER A 191 7.38 32.90 11.07
N ASP A 192 6.60 31.96 10.57
CA ASP A 192 5.34 31.52 11.13
C ASP A 192 5.12 30.05 10.83
N ASP A 193 4.43 29.31 11.69
CA ASP A 193 4.20 27.87 11.55
C ASP A 193 3.58 27.50 10.19
N VAL A 194 2.56 28.23 9.73
CA VAL A 194 1.89 27.94 8.46
C VAL A 194 2.81 28.25 7.28
N ILE A 195 3.51 29.39 7.32
CA ILE A 195 4.44 29.78 6.25
C ILE A 195 5.65 28.85 6.20
N ASN A 196 6.18 28.46 7.35
CA ASN A 196 7.27 27.50 7.48
C ASN A 196 6.86 26.14 6.96
N GLU A 197 5.63 25.68 7.21
CA GLU A 197 5.11 24.44 6.64
C GLU A 197 5.02 24.50 5.11
N ILE A 198 4.59 25.63 4.54
CA ILE A 198 4.58 25.84 3.08
C ILE A 198 6.01 25.91 2.52
N LYS A 199 6.97 26.53 3.24
CA LYS A 199 8.39 26.54 2.87
C LYS A 199 8.97 25.13 2.85
N ASP A 200 8.72 24.35 3.90
CA ASP A 200 9.16 22.95 4.00
C ASP A 200 8.54 22.10 2.89
N PHE A 201 7.27 22.34 2.58
CA PHE A 201 6.59 21.72 1.45
C PHE A 201 7.31 22.04 0.14
N GLN A 202 7.65 23.31 -0.13
CA GLN A 202 8.40 23.68 -1.32
C GLN A 202 9.76 22.98 -1.36
N ILE A 203 10.55 23.10 -0.30
CA ILE A 203 11.93 22.58 -0.24
C ILE A 203 11.95 21.07 -0.49
N LYS A 204 11.09 20.30 0.19
CA LYS A 204 11.05 18.84 0.01
C LYS A 204 10.73 18.45 -1.42
N ASN A 205 9.91 19.24 -2.12
CA ASN A 205 9.40 18.93 -3.46
C ASN A 205 10.16 19.62 -4.61
N ASP A 206 11.06 20.56 -4.32
CA ASP A 206 11.94 21.14 -5.35
C ASP A 206 13.17 20.27 -5.65
N VAL A 207 13.43 19.24 -4.82
CA VAL A 207 14.55 18.29 -4.94
C VAL A 207 14.24 17.09 -5.86
N PHE A 208 13.03 17.02 -6.45
CA PHE A 208 12.68 15.98 -7.43
C PHE A 208 13.48 16.05 -8.73
#